data_AF-A0A970L8Z6-F1
#
_entry.id   AF-A0A970L8Z6-F1
#
_cell.length_a   1.000
_cell.length_b   1.000
_cell.length_c   1.000
_cell.angle_alpha   90.00
_cell.angle_beta   90.00
_cell.angle_gamma   90.00
#
_symmetry.space_group_name_H-M   'P 1'
#
loop_
_entity.id
_entity.type
_entity.pdbx_description
1 polymer ?
#
loop_
_entity_poly.entity_id
_entity_poly.type
_entity_poly.pdbx_seq_one_letter_code
_entity_poly.pdbx_strand_id
1 'polypeptide(L)'
;MHLFSSHYAIQNPFGISTENVIIMKIHCLILYILIFPILSYSQELLEDNPNWSKYSKVIEVNPEFKDSKSVYILEDGKVIKTQNFIKDSLVYSETYIYDKQNNVEMIIKDLRKDTIKLYNQYPFGDLLEYDKDFYYSYNKNGKLVSKWKEGFLPSISYSYNETELIDQIVSIELTSHGFLQRTTSFLKYNKCNNVIESKSVKEKTQSISQKNEPDLDNAKISQYVYKYNNRDCIWTKKYLVENGKKELISTRKLIKPK
;
A
#
# COMPACT_ATOMS: atom_id res chain seq x y z
N MET A 1 -62.79 35.69 4.37
CA MET A 1 -61.99 36.03 3.17
C MET A 1 -60.86 36.95 3.63
N HIS A 2 -59.65 36.41 3.83
CA HIS A 2 -58.38 37.14 3.90
C HIS A 2 -57.25 36.12 3.75
N LEU A 3 -56.38 36.38 2.77
CA LEU A 3 -55.13 35.67 2.46
C LEU A 3 -54.06 35.99 3.54
N PHE A 4 -53.12 35.07 3.80
CA PHE A 4 -51.68 35.28 3.57
C PHE A 4 -50.87 33.99 3.83
N SER A 5 -49.92 33.77 2.92
CA SER A 5 -48.89 32.73 2.87
C SER A 5 -47.77 32.92 3.89
N SER A 6 -47.06 31.84 4.28
CA SER A 6 -45.59 31.73 4.08
C SER A 6 -44.97 30.47 4.73
N HIS A 7 -44.24 29.73 3.89
CA HIS A 7 -42.88 29.21 4.06
C HIS A 7 -42.50 28.23 5.20
N TYR A 8 -42.06 27.05 4.73
CA TYR A 8 -41.08 26.08 5.24
C TYR A 8 -40.23 26.46 6.47
N ALA A 9 -40.14 25.50 7.40
CA ALA A 9 -38.89 25.18 8.09
C ALA A 9 -38.85 23.67 8.41
N ILE A 10 -38.21 22.87 7.54
CA ILE A 10 -37.71 21.55 7.90
C ILE A 10 -36.38 21.77 8.61
N GLN A 11 -36.37 21.66 9.94
CA GLN A 11 -35.13 21.60 10.70
C GLN A 11 -34.46 20.24 10.45
N ASN A 12 -33.28 20.29 9.84
CA ASN A 12 -32.38 19.17 9.65
C ASN A 12 -31.65 18.89 10.98
N PRO A 13 -31.87 17.77 11.69
CA PRO A 13 -31.35 17.57 13.04
C PRO A 13 -29.91 17.05 13.08
N PHE A 14 -29.26 16.83 11.93
CA PHE A 14 -27.86 16.43 11.89
C PHE A 14 -27.06 17.37 10.99
N GLY A 15 -26.56 18.44 11.60
CA GLY A 15 -25.59 19.36 11.01
C GLY A 15 -24.25 18.66 10.78
N ILE A 16 -24.17 17.81 9.77
CA ILE A 16 -22.91 17.29 9.26
C ILE A 16 -22.40 18.32 8.25
N SER A 17 -21.44 19.13 8.66
CA SER A 17 -20.77 20.06 7.75
C SER A 17 -20.07 19.27 6.63
N THR A 18 -20.10 19.80 5.42
CA THR A 18 -19.40 19.26 4.24
C THR A 18 -17.88 19.10 4.46
N GLU A 19 -17.32 19.78 5.46
CA GLU A 19 -15.93 19.66 5.89
C GLU A 19 -15.62 18.28 6.50
N ASN A 20 -16.54 17.69 7.27
CA ASN A 20 -16.35 16.38 7.89
C ASN A 20 -16.33 15.24 6.86
N VAL A 21 -17.07 15.38 5.75
CA VAL A 21 -17.06 14.41 4.65
C VAL A 21 -15.73 14.45 3.88
N ILE A 22 -15.11 15.62 3.77
CA ILE A 22 -13.81 15.79 3.11
C ILE A 22 -12.69 15.24 4.00
N ILE A 23 -12.73 15.52 5.30
CA ILE A 23 -11.75 14.99 6.27
C ILE A 23 -11.84 13.46 6.33
N MET A 24 -13.04 12.87 6.30
CA MET A 24 -13.23 11.42 6.29
C MET A 24 -12.73 10.77 4.98
N LYS A 25 -12.88 11.44 3.83
CA LYS A 25 -12.30 10.96 2.55
C LYS A 25 -10.78 11.07 2.52
N ILE A 26 -10.19 12.10 3.12
CA ILE A 26 -8.73 12.25 3.24
C ILE A 26 -8.15 11.18 4.18
N HIS A 27 -8.83 10.86 5.29
CA HIS A 27 -8.41 9.79 6.20
C HIS A 27 -8.52 8.39 5.56
N CYS A 28 -9.55 8.14 4.74
CA CYS A 28 -9.64 6.90 3.95
C CYS A 28 -8.54 6.78 2.89
N LEU A 29 -8.08 7.89 2.32
CA LEU A 29 -6.96 7.90 1.36
C LEU A 29 -5.62 7.62 2.05
N ILE A 30 -5.42 8.11 3.28
CA ILE A 30 -4.23 7.86 4.10
C ILE A 30 -4.20 6.39 4.57
N LEU A 31 -5.37 5.79 4.83
CA LEU A 31 -5.48 4.38 5.25
C LEU A 31 -5.18 3.39 4.10
N TYR A 32 -5.43 3.77 2.84
CA TYR A 32 -5.18 2.92 1.67
C TYR A 32 -3.68 2.79 1.31
N ILE A 33 -2.82 3.62 1.90
CA ILE A 33 -1.37 3.63 1.65
C ILE A 33 -0.65 2.54 2.48
N LEU A 34 -1.30 1.91 3.46
CA LEU A 34 -0.64 1.06 4.47
C LEU A 34 -0.69 -0.46 4.22
N ILE A 35 -1.15 -0.94 3.07
CA ILE A 35 -1.30 -2.38 2.84
C ILE A 35 -0.79 -2.78 1.45
N PHE A 36 0.52 -3.06 1.33
CA PHE A 36 1.07 -3.89 0.26
C PHE A 36 2.08 -4.92 0.82
N PRO A 37 2.22 -6.10 0.18
CA PRO A 37 2.90 -7.28 0.74
C PRO A 37 4.38 -7.34 0.34
N ILE A 38 5.22 -7.76 1.30
CA ILE A 38 6.69 -7.68 1.25
C ILE A 38 7.33 -9.01 0.80
N LEU A 39 8.14 -8.95 -0.26
CA LEU A 39 9.23 -9.90 -0.46
C LEU A 39 10.51 -9.20 -0.02
N SER A 40 11.03 -9.58 1.14
CA SER A 40 12.28 -9.10 1.76
C SER A 40 12.33 -7.59 2.02
N TYR A 41 12.46 -7.21 3.29
CA TYR A 41 12.27 -5.85 3.79
C TYR A 41 13.40 -4.88 3.40
N SER A 42 13.53 -4.60 2.10
CA SER A 42 14.03 -3.32 1.62
C SER A 42 13.00 -2.80 0.62
N GLN A 43 12.36 -1.68 0.98
CA GLN A 43 11.45 -0.89 0.15
C GLN A 43 10.02 -1.44 -0.01
N GLU A 44 9.08 -0.79 0.68
CA GLU A 44 7.68 -0.67 0.25
C GLU A 44 7.56 0.13 -1.08
N LEU A 45 8.60 0.17 -1.90
CA LEU A 45 8.79 1.09 -3.01
C LEU A 45 9.31 0.30 -4.20
N LEU A 46 8.42 0.13 -5.18
CA LEU A 46 8.63 -0.66 -6.38
C LEU A 46 8.79 -2.17 -6.09
N GLU A 47 8.42 -2.98 -7.07
CA GLU A 47 8.63 -4.42 -7.03
C GLU A 47 10.13 -4.75 -6.91
N ASP A 48 10.48 -5.83 -6.21
CA ASP A 48 11.86 -6.34 -6.22
C ASP A 48 12.21 -6.79 -7.65
N ASN A 49 13.01 -5.97 -8.33
CA ASN A 49 13.39 -6.20 -9.72
C ASN A 49 14.84 -5.73 -9.93
N PRO A 50 15.77 -6.62 -10.30
CA PRO A 50 17.18 -6.28 -10.46
C PRO A 50 17.43 -5.23 -11.56
N ASN A 51 16.49 -5.06 -12.49
CA ASN A 51 16.61 -4.08 -13.57
C ASN A 51 16.38 -2.63 -13.12
N TRP A 52 16.02 -2.38 -11.86
CA TRP A 52 15.93 -1.01 -11.33
C TRP A 52 17.27 -0.27 -11.38
N SER A 53 18.39 -0.99 -11.28
CA SER A 53 19.75 -0.44 -11.41
C SER A 53 20.01 0.29 -12.73
N LYS A 54 19.22 0.03 -13.78
CA LYS A 54 19.31 0.69 -15.08
C LYS A 54 18.71 2.11 -15.08
N TYR A 55 18.01 2.49 -14.01
CA TYR A 55 17.24 3.73 -13.92
C TYR A 55 17.70 4.54 -12.71
N SER A 56 17.73 5.86 -12.87
CA SER A 56 18.01 6.80 -11.78
C SER A 56 16.72 7.37 -11.18
N LYS A 57 15.60 7.26 -11.90
CA LYS A 57 14.32 7.82 -11.46
C LYS A 57 13.13 7.13 -12.11
N VAL A 58 12.07 6.94 -11.32
CA VAL A 58 10.76 6.48 -11.78
C VAL A 58 9.72 7.53 -11.40
N ILE A 59 8.83 7.87 -12.33
CA ILE A 59 7.70 8.75 -12.06
C ILE A 59 6.44 7.95 -12.29
N GLU A 60 5.65 7.75 -11.23
CA GLU A 60 4.36 7.08 -11.27
C GLU A 60 3.22 8.09 -11.20
N VAL A 61 2.20 7.87 -12.04
CA VAL A 61 1.01 8.71 -12.13
C VAL A 61 -0.22 7.82 -12.17
N ASN A 62 -1.17 8.08 -11.28
CA ASN A 62 -2.53 7.55 -11.36
C ASN A 62 -3.38 8.47 -12.26
N PRO A 63 -3.90 7.99 -13.40
CA PRO A 63 -4.72 8.80 -14.31
C PRO A 63 -6.00 9.38 -13.70
N GLU A 64 -6.56 8.76 -12.65
CA GLU A 64 -7.71 9.29 -11.92
C GLU A 64 -7.35 10.57 -11.16
N PHE A 65 -6.10 10.66 -10.69
CA PHE A 65 -5.57 11.81 -9.96
C PHE A 65 -4.52 12.52 -10.82
N LYS A 66 -4.95 13.08 -11.96
CA LYS A 66 -4.09 13.67 -13.01
C LYS A 66 -3.04 14.67 -12.51
N ASP A 67 -3.35 15.36 -11.42
CA ASP A 67 -2.47 16.37 -10.83
C ASP A 67 -1.48 15.79 -9.81
N SER A 68 -1.57 14.50 -9.49
CA SER A 68 -0.73 13.83 -8.52
C SER A 68 0.31 12.94 -9.20
N LYS A 69 1.53 12.94 -8.65
CA LYS A 69 2.59 12.03 -9.09
C LYS A 69 3.47 11.64 -7.92
N SER A 70 3.96 10.41 -7.97
CA SER A 70 4.99 9.89 -7.08
C SER A 70 6.29 9.78 -7.86
N VAL A 71 7.37 10.28 -7.28
CA VAL A 71 8.71 10.23 -7.87
C VAL A 71 9.59 9.39 -6.95
N TYR A 72 10.19 8.36 -7.52
CA TYR A 72 11.15 7.48 -6.85
C TYR A 72 12.53 7.79 -7.42
N ILE A 73 13.46 8.17 -6.55
CA ILE A 73 14.86 8.42 -6.91
C ILE A 73 15.65 7.16 -6.56
N LEU A 74 16.38 6.66 -7.54
CA LEU A 74 17.08 5.38 -7.47
C LEU A 74 18.59 5.57 -7.49
N GLU A 75 19.28 4.78 -6.69
CA GLU A 75 20.74 4.60 -6.71
C GLU A 75 21.04 3.10 -6.63
N ASP A 76 21.78 2.58 -7.61
CA ASP A 76 22.08 1.14 -7.74
C ASP A 76 20.85 0.21 -7.61
N GLY A 77 19.72 0.68 -8.14
CA GLY A 77 18.44 -0.05 -8.14
C GLY A 77 17.65 0.05 -6.85
N LYS A 78 18.16 0.78 -5.86
CA LYS A 78 17.48 1.05 -4.59
C LYS A 78 16.82 2.42 -4.59
N VAL A 79 15.60 2.50 -4.10
CA VAL A 79 14.95 3.77 -3.77
C VAL A 79 15.64 4.45 -2.58
N ILE A 80 16.32 5.57 -2.84
CA ILE A 80 16.93 6.42 -1.80
C ILE A 80 16.01 7.55 -1.35
N LYS A 81 15.04 7.93 -2.20
CA LYS A 81 14.08 8.99 -1.90
C LYS A 81 12.77 8.84 -2.65
N THR A 82 11.68 9.12 -1.97
CA THR A 82 10.34 9.27 -2.56
C THR A 82 9.87 10.70 -2.45
N GLN A 83 9.09 11.16 -3.42
CA GLN A 83 8.49 12.49 -3.42
C GLN A 83 7.09 12.41 -4.02
N ASN A 84 6.09 12.89 -3.28
CA ASN A 84 4.73 12.99 -3.77
C ASN A 84 4.40 14.46 -4.06
N PHE A 85 3.78 14.69 -5.21
CA PHE A 85 3.41 16.03 -5.69
C PHE A 85 1.91 16.11 -5.96
N ILE A 86 1.35 17.32 -5.79
CA ILE A 86 0.02 17.71 -6.27
C ILE A 86 0.16 19.03 -7.03
N LYS A 87 -0.30 19.10 -8.28
CA LYS A 87 -0.19 20.30 -9.15
C LYS A 87 1.21 20.92 -9.09
N ASP A 88 2.23 20.05 -9.16
CA ASP A 88 3.67 20.36 -9.04
C ASP A 88 4.18 20.85 -7.68
N SER A 89 3.32 21.00 -6.67
CA SER A 89 3.75 21.29 -5.31
C SER A 89 4.13 20.00 -4.59
N LEU A 90 5.36 19.93 -4.06
CA LEU A 90 5.78 18.84 -3.17
C LEU A 90 4.86 18.84 -1.93
N VAL A 91 4.22 17.70 -1.66
CA VAL A 91 3.36 17.51 -0.48
C VAL A 91 4.04 16.68 0.59
N TYR A 92 4.93 15.79 0.19
CA TYR A 92 5.56 14.81 1.06
C TYR A 92 6.82 14.26 0.42
N SER A 93 7.85 13.98 1.21
CA SER A 93 8.97 13.15 0.77
C SER A 93 9.50 12.26 1.88
N GLU A 94 10.04 11.12 1.51
CA GLU A 94 10.76 10.22 2.42
C GLU A 94 12.17 10.02 1.89
N THR A 95 13.17 10.14 2.76
CA THR A 95 14.56 9.79 2.45
C THR A 95 14.93 8.55 3.24
N TYR A 96 15.51 7.56 2.56
CA TYR A 96 15.91 6.28 3.16
C TYR A 96 17.42 6.27 3.32
N ILE A 97 17.88 6.03 4.54
CA ILE A 97 19.29 5.91 4.89
C ILE A 97 19.56 4.45 5.17
N TYR A 98 20.61 3.93 4.54
CA TYR A 98 20.99 2.53 4.61
C TYR A 98 22.19 2.33 5.52
N ASP A 99 22.18 1.25 6.31
CA ASP A 99 23.34 0.81 7.06
C ASP A 99 24.41 0.15 6.16
N LYS A 100 25.50 -0.33 6.76
CA LYS A 100 26.60 -1.00 6.03
C LYS A 100 26.20 -2.36 5.46
N GLN A 101 25.14 -2.95 5.97
CA GLN A 101 24.57 -4.22 5.52
C GLN A 101 23.50 -4.01 4.42
N ASN A 102 23.20 -2.75 4.07
CA ASN A 102 22.15 -2.33 3.14
C ASN A 102 20.71 -2.49 3.64
N ASN A 103 20.51 -2.50 4.95
CA ASN A 103 19.18 -2.40 5.54
C ASN A 103 18.80 -0.93 5.69
N VAL A 104 17.50 -0.62 5.64
CA VAL A 104 17.01 0.76 5.87
C VAL A 104 17.13 1.06 7.37
N GLU A 105 18.18 1.75 7.78
CA GLU A 105 18.42 2.15 9.17
C GLU A 105 17.48 3.28 9.62
N MET A 106 17.23 4.24 8.73
CA MET A 106 16.45 5.44 9.06
C MET A 106 15.58 5.89 7.89
N ILE A 107 14.37 6.34 8.22
CA ILE A 107 13.45 6.99 7.30
C ILE A 107 13.22 8.42 7.78
N ILE A 108 13.56 9.40 6.96
CA ILE A 108 13.29 10.81 7.21
C ILE A 108 12.06 11.22 6.40
N LYS A 109 10.95 11.47 7.08
CA LYS A 109 9.68 11.91 6.50
C LYS A 109 9.57 13.43 6.58
N ASP A 110 9.63 14.10 5.44
CA ASP A 110 9.41 15.53 5.32
C ASP A 110 7.97 15.79 4.90
N LEU A 111 7.20 16.28 5.86
CA LEU A 111 5.88 16.88 5.66
C LEU A 111 6.10 18.38 5.45
N ARG A 112 5.25 19.06 4.68
CA ARG A 112 5.42 20.51 4.35
C ARG A 112 5.79 21.44 5.52
N LYS A 113 5.47 21.07 6.75
CA LYS A 113 5.69 21.87 7.97
C LYS A 113 6.48 21.12 9.06
N ASP A 114 6.83 19.85 8.84
CA ASP A 114 7.37 19.00 9.89
C ASP A 114 8.30 17.94 9.31
N THR A 115 9.31 17.55 10.08
CA THR A 115 10.25 16.48 9.71
C THR A 115 10.27 15.44 10.81
N ILE A 116 9.89 14.22 10.46
CA ILE A 116 9.86 13.08 11.38
C ILE A 116 10.99 12.13 11.01
N LYS A 117 11.81 11.76 11.99
CA LYS A 117 12.85 10.72 11.82
C LYS A 117 12.36 9.43 12.47
N LEU A 118 12.36 8.36 11.70
CA LEU A 118 12.04 7.01 12.16
C LEU A 118 13.29 6.17 12.08
N TYR A 119 13.54 5.38 13.12
CA TYR A 119 14.69 4.51 13.24
C TYR A 119 14.21 3.07 13.27
N ASN A 120 14.81 2.24 12.43
CA ASN A 120 14.55 0.82 12.37
C ASN A 120 15.55 0.06 13.26
N GLN A 121 15.10 -1.02 13.89
CA GLN A 121 15.94 -1.82 14.79
C GLN A 121 16.20 -3.21 14.23
N TYR A 122 17.49 -3.54 14.08
CA TYR A 122 17.98 -4.81 13.54
C TYR A 122 18.83 -5.56 14.60
N PRO A 123 18.20 -6.16 15.62
CA PRO A 123 18.92 -6.78 16.72
C PRO A 123 19.66 -8.06 16.33
N PHE A 124 19.27 -8.73 15.25
CA PHE A 124 19.89 -9.96 14.76
C PHE A 124 20.15 -9.91 13.25
N GLY A 125 21.29 -9.34 12.84
CA GLY A 125 21.70 -9.27 11.43
C GLY A 125 20.80 -8.34 10.62
N ASP A 126 20.24 -8.83 9.52
CA ASP A 126 19.51 -8.03 8.52
C ASP A 126 17.99 -8.08 8.70
N LEU A 127 17.51 -8.68 9.80
CA LEU A 127 16.09 -8.85 10.07
C LEU A 127 15.57 -7.72 10.95
N LEU A 128 14.65 -6.92 10.41
CA LEU A 128 13.98 -5.85 11.14
C LEU A 128 13.10 -6.46 12.23
N GLU A 129 13.36 -6.19 13.50
CA GLU A 129 12.50 -6.67 14.59
C GLU A 129 11.34 -5.69 14.85
N TYR A 130 11.64 -4.40 14.78
CA TYR A 130 10.71 -3.34 15.14
C TYR A 130 10.99 -2.07 14.33
N ASP A 131 9.91 -1.46 13.83
CA ASP A 131 9.87 -0.05 13.48
C ASP A 131 8.87 0.68 14.39
N LYS A 132 8.74 2.00 14.25
CA LYS A 132 7.87 2.81 15.11
C LYS A 132 6.45 2.25 15.30
N ASP A 133 5.89 1.61 14.27
CA ASP A 133 4.48 1.23 14.23
C ASP A 133 4.28 -0.29 14.35
N PHE A 134 5.28 -1.11 14.06
CA PHE A 134 5.14 -2.56 13.93
C PHE A 134 6.32 -3.35 14.49
N TYR A 135 5.98 -4.53 15.02
CA TYR A 135 6.87 -5.66 15.25
C TYR A 135 6.77 -6.64 14.10
N TYR A 136 7.84 -7.41 13.90
CA TYR A 136 8.00 -8.31 12.76
C TYR A 136 8.46 -9.70 13.22
N SER A 137 8.04 -10.74 12.52
CA SER A 137 8.54 -12.10 12.73
C SER A 137 8.85 -12.81 11.43
N TYR A 138 9.86 -13.69 11.47
CA TYR A 138 10.40 -14.37 10.30
C TYR A 138 10.41 -15.87 10.52
N ASN A 139 10.33 -16.64 9.44
CA ASN A 139 10.60 -18.07 9.49
C ASN A 139 12.12 -18.35 9.54
N LYS A 140 12.48 -19.63 9.69
CA LYS A 140 13.88 -20.09 9.74
C LYS A 140 14.73 -19.74 8.50
N ASN A 141 14.09 -19.40 7.38
CA ASN A 141 14.76 -19.00 6.14
C ASN A 141 14.83 -17.46 6.00
N GLY A 142 14.48 -16.70 7.04
CA GLY A 142 14.52 -15.24 7.03
C GLY A 142 13.37 -14.57 6.28
N LYS A 143 12.30 -15.30 5.89
CA LYS A 143 11.13 -14.69 5.25
C LYS A 143 10.14 -14.17 6.27
N LEU A 144 9.60 -12.98 6.02
CA LEU A 144 8.61 -12.33 6.87
C LEU A 144 7.31 -13.15 6.93
N VAL A 145 6.94 -13.65 8.10
CA VAL A 145 5.68 -14.41 8.26
C VAL A 145 4.58 -13.60 8.91
N SER A 146 4.92 -12.58 9.70
CA SER A 146 3.93 -11.65 10.20
C SER A 146 4.50 -10.29 10.59
N LYS A 147 3.65 -9.27 10.58
CA LYS A 147 3.87 -7.98 11.25
C LYS A 147 2.66 -7.57 12.07
N TRP A 148 2.85 -6.94 13.22
CA TRP A 148 1.76 -6.51 14.09
C TRP A 148 2.11 -5.26 14.89
N LYS A 149 1.13 -4.43 15.18
CA LYS A 149 1.32 -3.25 16.03
C LYS A 149 1.36 -3.63 17.51
N GLU A 150 2.00 -2.79 18.33
CA GLU A 150 1.92 -2.89 19.79
C GLU A 150 0.45 -2.95 20.24
N GLY A 151 0.08 -3.98 21.03
CA GLY A 151 -1.33 -4.29 21.32
C GLY A 151 -2.02 -5.22 20.30
N PHE A 152 -1.24 -5.87 19.42
CA PHE A 152 -1.60 -6.94 18.48
C PHE A 152 -2.41 -6.56 17.24
N LEU A 153 -2.94 -5.34 17.12
CA LEU A 153 -3.76 -4.93 15.96
C LEU A 153 -3.33 -3.57 15.37
N PRO A 154 -3.26 -3.44 14.03
CA PRO A 154 -3.51 -4.49 13.04
C PRO A 154 -2.41 -5.56 13.04
N SER A 155 -2.80 -6.78 12.68
CA SER A 155 -1.89 -7.92 12.48
C SER A 155 -2.00 -8.40 11.04
N ILE A 156 -0.87 -8.66 10.41
CA ILE A 156 -0.79 -9.15 9.03
C ILE A 156 0.12 -10.36 9.02
N SER A 157 -0.32 -11.44 8.38
CA SER A 157 0.45 -12.65 8.17
C SER A 157 0.57 -12.98 6.69
N TYR A 158 1.69 -13.60 6.32
CA TYR A 158 2.04 -13.92 4.94
C TYR A 158 2.31 -15.42 4.80
N SER A 159 1.82 -16.01 3.70
CA SER A 159 2.25 -17.32 3.22
C SER A 159 2.86 -17.18 1.83
N TYR A 160 3.66 -18.17 1.44
CA TYR A 160 4.47 -18.14 0.24
C TYR A 160 4.24 -19.41 -0.57
N ASN A 161 4.18 -19.26 -1.90
CA ASN A 161 4.18 -20.40 -2.81
C ASN A 161 5.57 -21.03 -2.97
N GLU A 162 5.64 -22.10 -3.77
CA GLU A 162 6.88 -22.83 -4.08
C GLU A 162 7.94 -21.96 -4.78
N THR A 163 7.53 -20.92 -5.51
CA THR A 163 8.42 -19.94 -6.14
C THR A 163 8.81 -18.79 -5.22
N GLU A 164 8.53 -18.92 -3.93
CA GLU A 164 8.89 -17.97 -2.89
C GLU A 164 8.17 -16.62 -2.95
N LEU A 165 7.12 -16.48 -3.76
CA LEU A 165 6.27 -15.29 -3.83
C LEU A 165 5.12 -15.39 -2.82
N ILE A 166 4.65 -14.26 -2.29
CA ILE A 166 3.50 -14.25 -1.37
C ILE A 166 2.25 -14.74 -2.08
N ASP A 167 1.67 -15.86 -1.67
CA ASP A 167 0.44 -16.36 -2.27
C ASP A 167 -0.80 -16.01 -1.46
N GLN A 168 -0.64 -15.82 -0.15
CA GLN A 168 -1.71 -15.48 0.77
C GLN A 168 -1.29 -14.40 1.75
N ILE A 169 -2.21 -13.46 1.98
CA ILE A 169 -2.11 -12.44 3.01
C ILE A 169 -3.36 -12.53 3.88
N VAL A 170 -3.17 -12.58 5.19
CA VAL A 170 -4.25 -12.50 6.17
C VAL A 170 -4.04 -11.24 6.98
N SER A 171 -4.92 -10.26 6.86
CA SER A 171 -4.94 -9.10 7.75
C SER A 171 -6.09 -9.23 8.74
N ILE A 172 -5.85 -8.79 9.97
CA ILE A 172 -6.87 -8.67 11.01
C ILE A 172 -6.79 -7.24 11.55
N GLU A 173 -7.91 -6.53 11.45
CA GLU A 173 -8.03 -5.13 11.82
C GLU A 173 -9.29 -4.88 12.66
N LEU A 174 -9.23 -3.89 13.54
CA LEU A 174 -10.41 -3.39 14.24
C LEU A 174 -11.15 -2.41 13.34
N THR A 175 -12.39 -2.72 13.00
CA THR A 175 -13.22 -1.82 12.21
C THR A 175 -13.69 -0.62 13.02
N SER A 176 -14.12 0.44 12.34
CA SER A 176 -14.73 1.62 12.96
C SER A 176 -15.98 1.32 13.80
N HIS A 177 -16.60 0.16 13.58
CA HIS A 177 -17.80 -0.28 14.28
C HIS A 177 -17.47 -1.22 15.47
N GLY A 178 -16.19 -1.32 15.84
CA GLY A 178 -15.74 -2.03 17.04
C GLY A 178 -15.67 -3.55 16.92
N PHE A 179 -15.84 -4.13 15.73
CA PHE A 179 -15.63 -5.56 15.50
C PHE A 179 -14.34 -5.84 14.75
N LEU A 180 -13.76 -7.02 14.99
CA LEU A 180 -12.60 -7.50 14.24
C LEU A 180 -13.03 -7.97 12.86
N GLN A 181 -12.31 -7.49 11.86
CA GLN A 181 -12.46 -7.93 10.48
C GLN A 181 -11.19 -8.66 10.06
N ARG A 182 -11.36 -9.88 9.57
CA ARG A 182 -10.32 -10.61 8.86
C ARG A 182 -10.49 -10.35 7.37
N THR A 183 -9.39 -10.01 6.70
CA THR A 183 -9.32 -10.01 5.23
C THR A 183 -8.29 -11.05 4.80
N THR A 184 -8.72 -12.05 4.04
CA THR A 184 -7.82 -13.04 3.44
C THR A 184 -7.73 -12.76 1.95
N SER A 185 -6.51 -12.54 1.44
CA SER A 185 -6.26 -12.26 0.03
C SER A 185 -5.32 -13.29 -0.57
N PHE A 186 -5.71 -13.83 -1.72
CA PHE A 186 -4.93 -14.77 -2.51
C PHE A 186 -4.41 -14.10 -3.77
N LEU A 187 -3.14 -14.32 -4.10
CA LEU A 187 -2.45 -13.64 -5.20
C LEU A 187 -1.99 -14.61 -6.28
N LYS A 188 -2.14 -14.20 -7.54
CA LYS A 188 -1.51 -14.86 -8.69
C LYS A 188 -0.61 -13.90 -9.42
N TYR A 189 0.45 -14.46 -10.00
CA TYR A 189 1.52 -13.70 -10.62
C TYR A 189 1.68 -14.05 -12.11
N ASN A 190 2.19 -13.12 -12.89
CA ASN A 190 2.73 -13.42 -14.21
C ASN A 190 4.22 -13.78 -14.14
N LYS A 191 4.82 -14.13 -15.28
CA LYS A 191 6.25 -14.46 -15.44
C LYS A 191 7.24 -13.37 -15.02
N CYS A 192 6.78 -12.14 -14.82
CA CYS A 192 7.58 -11.02 -14.34
C CYS A 192 7.29 -10.73 -12.86
N ASN A 193 6.72 -11.70 -12.11
CA ASN A 193 6.36 -11.63 -10.70
C ASN A 193 5.45 -10.43 -10.34
N ASN A 194 4.67 -9.93 -11.30
CA ASN A 194 3.65 -8.93 -11.05
C ASN A 194 2.29 -9.59 -10.79
N VAL A 195 1.57 -9.12 -9.78
CA VAL A 195 0.23 -9.63 -9.40
C VAL A 195 -0.77 -9.40 -10.55
N ILE A 196 -1.29 -10.47 -11.14
CA ILE A 196 -2.31 -10.42 -12.20
C ILE A 196 -3.72 -10.70 -11.70
N GLU A 197 -3.85 -11.29 -10.51
CA GLU A 197 -5.14 -11.53 -9.89
C GLU A 197 -4.99 -11.42 -8.37
N SER A 198 -5.94 -10.76 -7.74
CA SER A 198 -6.13 -10.77 -6.30
C SER A 198 -7.56 -11.18 -6.00
N LYS A 199 -7.72 -12.25 -5.21
CA LYS A 199 -9.02 -12.75 -4.74
C LYS A 199 -9.09 -12.54 -3.24
N SER A 200 -9.98 -11.66 -2.78
CA SER A 200 -10.05 -11.25 -1.37
C SER A 200 -11.41 -11.54 -0.76
N VAL A 201 -11.40 -12.13 0.42
CA VAL A 201 -12.58 -12.42 1.25
C VAL A 201 -12.49 -11.58 2.52
N LYS A 202 -13.63 -11.03 2.95
CA LYS A 202 -13.74 -10.20 4.15
C LYS A 202 -14.77 -10.83 5.10
N GLU A 203 -14.33 -11.15 6.31
CA GLU A 203 -15.13 -11.88 7.30
C GLU A 203 -15.09 -11.16 8.64
N LYS A 204 -16.24 -11.11 9.33
CA LYS A 204 -16.29 -10.71 10.73
C LYS A 204 -15.75 -11.87 11.57
N THR A 205 -14.75 -11.60 12.40
CA THR A 205 -14.19 -12.59 13.32
C THR A 205 -14.35 -12.15 14.77
N GLN A 206 -14.40 -13.11 15.69
CA GLN A 206 -14.42 -12.84 17.13
C GLN A 206 -13.04 -13.04 17.78
N SER A 207 -12.09 -13.66 17.07
CA SER A 207 -10.75 -13.93 17.59
C SER A 207 -9.67 -13.77 16.53
N ILE A 208 -8.50 -13.32 16.97
CA ILE A 208 -7.27 -13.25 16.18
C ILE A 208 -6.79 -14.68 15.82
N SER A 209 -7.06 -15.67 16.68
CA SER A 209 -6.55 -17.05 16.54
C SER A 209 -7.43 -17.99 15.71
N GLN A 210 -8.68 -17.63 15.39
CA GLN A 210 -9.58 -18.51 14.64
C GLN A 210 -9.07 -18.73 13.22
N LYS A 211 -8.75 -19.97 12.84
CA LYS A 211 -8.43 -20.36 11.46
C LYS A 211 -9.64 -20.99 10.81
N ASN A 212 -10.59 -20.16 10.39
CA ASN A 212 -11.64 -20.63 9.48
C ASN A 212 -11.08 -20.59 8.06
N GLU A 213 -11.38 -21.62 7.28
CA GLU A 213 -11.15 -21.55 5.82
C GLU A 213 -12.04 -20.44 5.25
N PRO A 214 -11.48 -19.53 4.44
CA PRO A 214 -12.25 -18.41 3.90
C PRO A 214 -13.27 -18.91 2.87
N ASP A 215 -14.51 -18.43 2.99
CA ASP A 215 -15.53 -18.68 1.95
C ASP A 215 -15.18 -17.94 0.66
N LEU A 216 -14.77 -18.72 -0.35
CA LEU A 216 -14.29 -18.21 -1.63
C LEU A 216 -15.39 -17.86 -2.62
N ASP A 217 -16.66 -18.20 -2.34
CA ASP A 217 -17.78 -17.97 -3.25
C ASP A 217 -18.15 -16.49 -3.32
N ASN A 218 -17.97 -15.77 -2.21
CA ASN A 218 -18.26 -14.34 -2.07
C ASN A 218 -17.02 -13.45 -2.24
N ALA A 219 -15.92 -13.98 -2.76
CA ALA A 219 -14.68 -13.25 -2.84
C ALA A 219 -14.75 -12.11 -3.88
N LYS A 220 -14.21 -10.95 -3.52
CA LYS A 220 -13.95 -9.87 -4.48
C LYS A 220 -12.73 -10.27 -5.31
N ILE A 221 -12.89 -10.35 -6.62
CA ILE A 221 -11.82 -10.64 -7.57
C ILE A 221 -11.41 -9.35 -8.27
N SER A 222 -10.11 -9.04 -8.26
CA SER A 222 -9.51 -7.95 -9.04
C SER A 222 -8.47 -8.52 -9.99
N GLN A 223 -8.58 -8.21 -11.28
CA GLN A 223 -7.66 -8.70 -12.30
C GLN A 223 -6.84 -7.56 -12.90
N TYR A 224 -5.57 -7.82 -13.18
CA TYR A 224 -4.64 -6.81 -13.66
C TYR A 224 -3.93 -7.24 -14.94
N VAL A 225 -3.75 -6.27 -15.83
CA VAL A 225 -2.98 -6.43 -17.07
C VAL A 225 -1.91 -5.35 -17.14
N TYR A 226 -0.75 -5.69 -17.69
CA TYR A 226 0.42 -4.82 -17.72
C TYR A 226 0.95 -4.63 -19.13
N LYS A 227 1.45 -3.42 -19.41
CA LYS A 227 2.35 -3.15 -20.53
C LYS A 227 3.76 -3.01 -19.99
N TYR A 228 4.71 -3.77 -20.53
CA TYR A 228 6.10 -3.76 -20.10
C TYR A 228 6.98 -2.86 -20.96
N ASN A 229 8.06 -2.35 -20.38
CA ASN A 229 9.21 -1.96 -21.18
C ASN A 229 9.81 -3.25 -21.75
N ASN A 230 10.29 -3.22 -22.99
CA ASN A 230 10.75 -4.44 -23.65
C ASN A 230 12.01 -5.01 -22.94
N ARG A 231 11.85 -6.21 -22.36
CA ARG A 231 12.84 -7.12 -21.71
C ARG A 231 13.12 -6.94 -20.21
N ASP A 232 12.89 -5.78 -19.59
CA ASP A 232 13.30 -5.60 -18.18
C ASP A 232 12.28 -6.12 -17.13
N CYS A 233 11.16 -6.71 -17.57
CA CYS A 233 10.05 -7.07 -16.68
C CYS A 233 9.52 -5.91 -15.81
N ILE A 234 9.83 -4.66 -16.17
CA ILE A 234 9.32 -3.45 -15.54
C ILE A 234 8.10 -2.97 -16.32
N TRP A 235 6.96 -2.85 -15.66
CA TRP A 235 5.75 -2.34 -16.30
C TRP A 235 5.78 -0.82 -16.41
N THR A 236 5.17 -0.32 -17.48
CA THR A 236 5.01 1.10 -17.79
C THR A 236 3.55 1.54 -17.77
N LYS A 237 2.62 0.59 -17.89
CA LYS A 237 1.18 0.80 -17.68
C LYS A 237 0.58 -0.38 -16.93
N LYS A 238 -0.27 -0.09 -15.95
CA LYS A 238 -1.06 -1.05 -15.18
C LYS A 238 -2.54 -0.79 -15.45
N TYR A 239 -3.27 -1.85 -15.79
CA TYR A 239 -4.69 -1.82 -16.07
C TYR A 239 -5.44 -2.69 -15.07
N LEU A 240 -6.56 -2.22 -14.55
CA LEU A 240 -7.56 -3.01 -13.87
C LEU A 240 -8.55 -3.56 -14.90
N VAL A 241 -8.96 -4.82 -14.76
CA VAL A 241 -9.95 -5.46 -15.61
C VAL A 241 -11.22 -5.71 -14.81
N GLU A 242 -12.29 -4.99 -15.17
CA GLU A 242 -13.61 -5.16 -14.58
C GLU A 242 -14.63 -5.42 -15.69
N ASN A 243 -15.41 -6.50 -15.55
CA ASN A 243 -16.44 -6.88 -16.53
C ASN A 243 -15.92 -6.95 -17.98
N GLY A 244 -14.69 -7.44 -18.16
CA GLY A 244 -14.01 -7.55 -19.46
C GLY A 244 -13.47 -6.23 -20.02
N LYS A 245 -13.68 -5.10 -19.36
CA LYS A 245 -13.15 -3.78 -19.76
C LYS A 245 -11.83 -3.50 -19.05
N LYS A 246 -10.86 -2.96 -19.79
CA LYS A 246 -9.55 -2.55 -19.26
C LYS A 246 -9.56 -1.06 -18.94
N GLU A 247 -9.34 -0.73 -17.68
CA GLU A 247 -9.18 0.64 -17.20
C GLU A 247 -7.73 0.90 -16.81
N LEU A 248 -7.15 2.01 -17.25
CA LEU A 248 -5.77 2.38 -16.93
C LEU A 248 -5.72 3.00 -15.53
N ILE A 249 -5.06 2.32 -14.58
CA ILE A 249 -5.00 2.76 -13.18
C ILE A 249 -3.64 3.32 -12.76
N SER A 250 -2.57 3.02 -13.50
CA SER A 250 -1.25 3.61 -13.24
C SER A 250 -0.35 3.61 -14.48
N THR A 251 0.52 4.61 -14.56
CA THR A 251 1.58 4.71 -15.58
C THR A 251 2.91 5.05 -14.93
N ARG A 252 3.99 4.52 -15.50
CA ARG A 252 5.37 4.81 -15.08
C ARG A 252 6.19 5.38 -16.22
N LYS A 253 6.89 6.48 -15.94
CA LYS A 253 7.98 7.00 -16.77
C LYS A 253 9.31 6.62 -16.14
N LEU A 254 10.15 5.94 -16.91
CA LEU A 254 11.46 5.48 -16.48
C LEU A 254 12.54 6.44 -17.01
N ILE A 255 13.47 6.85 -16.16
CA ILE A 255 14.54 7.79 -16.50
C ILE A 255 15.89 7.14 -16.20
N LYS A 256 16.77 7.12 -17.19
CA LYS A 256 18.13 6.55 -17.07
C LYS A 256 19.09 7.54 -16.39
N PRO A 257 20.21 7.06 -15.80
CA PRO A 257 21.31 7.92 -15.38
C PRO A 257 21.78 8.80 -16.55
N LYS A 258 22.24 10.02 -16.23
CA LYS A 258 22.87 10.91 -17.22
C LYS A 258 24.33 10.52 -17.41
#